data_AF-A0A960J2P7-F1
#
_entry.id   AF-A0A960J2P7-F1
#
_cell.length_a   1.000
_cell.length_b   1.000
_cell.length_c   1.000
_cell.angle_alpha   90.00
_cell.angle_beta   90.00
_cell.angle_gamma   90.00
#
_symmetry.space_group_name_H-M   'P 1'
#
loop_
_entity.id
_entity.type
_entity.pdbx_description
1 polymer ?
#
loop_
_entity_poly.entity_id
_entity_poly.type
_entity_poly.pdbx_seq_one_letter_code
_entity_poly.pdbx_strand_id
1 'polypeptide(L)'
;MTAATPPTPAGGVDLHAGRRPTVGDGLLRALGDATVLAAADVRVALALTDLAGGAADPDGQVALAAALAVRAVRLGHVFADLATAPTTIAPEDEEVAVDVAALAWPDPDAWVAAVATHPLTAVGGGGPTDRPLRLAGTRLYLDRYWRHERAITADLLARAGGPAPTVDTAALADGLDRLFPSSVLAPDFGALAPKS
;
A
#
# COMPACT_ATOMS: atom_id res chain seq x y z
N MET A 1 -15.63 -58.08 20.89
CA MET A 1 -14.71 -57.40 19.97
C MET A 1 -15.45 -56.23 19.35
N THR A 2 -15.27 -55.03 19.89
CA THR A 2 -15.87 -53.81 19.35
C THR A 2 -14.71 -52.97 18.85
N ALA A 3 -14.58 -52.86 17.53
CA ALA A 3 -13.51 -52.08 16.91
C ALA A 3 -13.81 -50.59 17.13
N ALA A 4 -12.83 -49.88 17.71
CA ALA A 4 -12.88 -48.44 17.87
C ALA A 4 -12.70 -47.76 16.51
N THR A 5 -13.66 -46.91 16.14
CA THR A 5 -13.57 -45.99 15.00
C THR A 5 -12.36 -45.07 15.20
N PRO A 6 -11.46 -44.92 14.20
CA PRO A 6 -10.36 -43.96 14.31
C PRO A 6 -10.89 -42.53 14.33
N PRO A 7 -10.26 -41.60 15.08
CA PRO A 7 -10.66 -40.20 15.07
C PRO A 7 -10.43 -39.60 13.68
N THR A 8 -11.45 -38.90 13.17
CA THR A 8 -11.36 -37.99 12.02
C THR A 8 -10.20 -37.02 12.23
N PRO A 9 -9.31 -36.77 11.24
CA PRO A 9 -8.25 -35.79 11.42
C PRO A 9 -8.85 -34.41 11.71
N ALA A 10 -8.34 -33.76 12.75
CA ALA A 10 -8.70 -32.40 13.11
C ALA A 10 -8.46 -31.47 11.90
N GLY A 11 -9.46 -30.66 11.56
CA GLY A 11 -9.40 -29.69 10.47
C GLY A 11 -8.16 -28.78 10.59
N GLY A 12 -7.63 -28.37 9.43
CA GLY A 12 -6.45 -27.52 9.35
C GLY A 12 -6.56 -26.29 10.25
N VAL A 13 -5.45 -25.94 10.90
CA VAL A 13 -5.36 -24.73 11.71
C VAL A 13 -5.38 -23.54 10.75
N ASP A 14 -6.41 -22.69 10.83
CA ASP A 14 -6.43 -21.39 10.14
C ASP A 14 -5.33 -20.50 10.75
N LEU A 15 -4.22 -20.36 10.03
CA LEU A 15 -3.06 -19.55 10.44
C LEU A 15 -3.40 -18.06 10.55
N HIS A 16 -4.47 -17.61 9.90
CA HIS A 16 -4.91 -16.21 9.84
C HIS A 16 -6.00 -15.89 10.85
N ALA A 17 -6.53 -16.87 11.61
CA ALA A 17 -7.63 -16.68 12.56
C ALA A 17 -7.37 -15.52 13.54
N GLY A 18 -6.15 -15.40 14.07
CA GLY A 18 -5.78 -14.31 15.00
C GLY A 18 -5.67 -12.92 14.35
N ARG A 19 -5.60 -12.86 13.02
CA ARG A 19 -5.52 -11.62 12.25
C ARG A 19 -6.86 -11.22 11.63
N ARG A 20 -7.89 -12.06 11.66
CA ARG A 20 -9.21 -11.71 11.12
C ARG A 20 -9.83 -10.55 11.92
N PRO A 21 -10.35 -9.50 11.26
CA PRO A 21 -11.07 -8.43 11.95
C PRO A 21 -12.27 -8.97 12.73
N THR A 22 -12.49 -8.45 13.94
CA THR A 22 -13.70 -8.74 14.75
C THR A 22 -14.69 -7.59 14.74
N VAL A 23 -14.37 -6.52 14.01
CA VAL A 23 -15.13 -5.26 13.90
C VAL A 23 -15.10 -4.80 12.45
N GLY A 24 -16.00 -3.90 12.09
CA GLY A 24 -16.19 -3.43 10.71
C GLY A 24 -17.23 -4.29 10.00
N ASP A 25 -18.13 -3.60 9.30
CA ASP A 25 -19.28 -4.19 8.60
C ASP A 25 -19.13 -4.06 7.08
N GLY A 26 -20.08 -4.62 6.32
CA GLY A 26 -20.13 -4.50 4.87
C GLY A 26 -18.85 -4.98 4.18
N LEU A 27 -18.26 -4.14 3.32
CA LEU A 27 -17.07 -4.50 2.55
C LEU A 27 -15.81 -4.67 3.42
N LEU A 28 -15.68 -3.95 4.55
CA LEU A 28 -14.59 -4.17 5.51
C LEU A 28 -14.64 -5.60 6.07
N ARG A 29 -15.85 -6.08 6.40
CA ARG A 29 -16.05 -7.46 6.87
C ARG A 29 -15.72 -8.47 5.77
N ALA A 30 -16.25 -8.27 4.57
CA ALA A 30 -16.03 -9.17 3.43
C ALA A 30 -14.54 -9.31 3.09
N LEU A 31 -13.81 -8.19 3.05
CA LEU A 31 -12.35 -8.19 2.82
C LEU A 31 -11.58 -8.81 4.00
N GLY A 32 -12.05 -8.64 5.23
CA GLY A 32 -11.48 -9.34 6.39
C GLY A 32 -11.66 -10.86 6.33
N ASP A 33 -12.83 -11.31 5.90
CA ASP A 33 -13.15 -12.73 5.73
C ASP A 33 -12.39 -13.36 4.56
N ALA A 34 -12.15 -12.57 3.52
CA ALA A 34 -11.30 -12.93 2.37
C ALA A 34 -9.79 -12.75 2.64
N THR A 35 -9.37 -12.58 3.90
CA THR A 35 -7.96 -12.39 4.33
C THR A 35 -7.21 -11.26 3.62
N VAL A 36 -7.93 -10.32 3.01
CA VAL A 36 -7.38 -9.11 2.40
C VAL A 36 -7.02 -8.11 3.50
N LEU A 37 -7.93 -7.86 4.44
CA LEU A 37 -7.72 -6.91 5.55
C LEU A 37 -7.44 -7.65 6.85
N ALA A 38 -6.41 -7.22 7.57
CA ALA A 38 -6.14 -7.68 8.93
C ALA A 38 -6.90 -6.83 9.96
N ALA A 39 -7.08 -7.37 11.16
CA ALA A 39 -7.73 -6.70 12.29
C ALA A 39 -7.07 -5.36 12.62
N ALA A 40 -5.75 -5.26 12.45
CA ALA A 40 -5.01 -4.01 12.66
C ALA A 40 -5.41 -2.94 11.64
N ASP A 41 -5.57 -3.31 10.36
CA ASP A 41 -5.92 -2.39 9.28
C ASP A 41 -7.31 -1.77 9.56
N VAL A 42 -8.28 -2.63 9.88
CA VAL A 42 -9.65 -2.20 10.19
C VAL A 42 -9.72 -1.39 11.47
N ARG A 43 -9.04 -1.80 12.56
CA ARG A 43 -9.09 -1.05 13.82
C ARG A 43 -8.44 0.33 13.71
N VAL A 44 -7.33 0.45 12.97
CA VAL A 44 -6.71 1.76 12.74
C VAL A 44 -7.66 2.65 11.93
N ALA A 45 -8.28 2.11 10.87
CA ALA A 45 -9.24 2.88 10.07
C ALA A 45 -10.42 3.39 10.90
N LEU A 46 -11.04 2.52 11.69
CA LEU A 46 -12.15 2.89 12.56
C LEU A 46 -11.73 3.91 13.64
N ALA A 47 -10.55 3.73 14.24
CA ALA A 47 -10.04 4.70 15.21
C ALA A 47 -9.78 6.08 14.57
N LEU A 48 -9.31 6.13 13.32
CA LEU A 48 -9.15 7.39 12.59
C LEU A 48 -10.51 8.04 12.32
N THR A 49 -11.52 7.29 11.86
CA THR A 49 -12.88 7.82 11.63
C THR A 49 -13.52 8.31 12.92
N ASP A 50 -13.31 7.64 14.04
CA ASP A 50 -13.81 8.06 15.35
C ASP A 50 -13.15 9.39 15.78
N LEU A 51 -11.83 9.53 15.59
CA LEU A 51 -11.08 10.76 15.87
C LEU A 51 -11.51 11.93 14.97
N ALA A 52 -12.16 11.68 13.83
CA ALA A 52 -12.73 12.72 12.98
C ALA A 52 -13.96 13.41 13.59
N GLY A 53 -14.41 12.99 14.78
CA GLY A 53 -15.48 13.66 15.52
C GLY A 53 -16.88 13.32 15.01
N GLY A 54 -17.09 12.10 14.49
CA GLY A 54 -18.39 11.66 13.98
C GLY A 54 -18.77 12.25 12.62
N ALA A 55 -17.77 12.65 11.83
CA ALA A 55 -17.97 12.95 10.42
C ALA A 55 -18.66 11.77 9.72
N ALA A 56 -19.66 12.07 8.90
CA ALA A 56 -20.49 11.04 8.29
C ALA A 56 -19.69 10.21 7.27
N ASP A 57 -19.70 8.90 7.47
CA ASP A 57 -19.22 7.90 6.51
C ASP A 57 -20.28 6.76 6.44
N PRO A 58 -21.50 7.07 5.93
CA PRO A 58 -22.65 6.18 6.05
C PRO A 58 -22.45 4.84 5.34
N ASP A 59 -21.64 4.83 4.28
CA ASP A 59 -21.32 3.64 3.49
C ASP A 59 -19.95 3.04 3.83
N GLY A 60 -19.26 3.57 4.85
CA GLY A 60 -17.94 3.09 5.29
C GLY A 60 -16.83 3.25 4.24
N GLN A 61 -17.02 4.14 3.26
CA GLN A 61 -16.10 4.34 2.14
C GLN A 61 -14.77 4.93 2.59
N VAL A 62 -14.80 5.85 3.56
CA VAL A 62 -13.59 6.48 4.09
C VAL A 62 -12.85 5.51 5.00
N ALA A 63 -13.58 4.77 5.84
CA ALA A 63 -13.02 3.69 6.66
C ALA A 63 -12.36 2.61 5.78
N LEU A 64 -13.01 2.19 4.69
CA LEU A 64 -12.45 1.25 3.73
C LEU A 64 -11.15 1.78 3.12
N ALA A 65 -11.16 3.01 2.62
CA ALA A 65 -9.98 3.61 2.00
C ALA A 65 -8.82 3.73 2.99
N ALA A 66 -9.10 4.14 4.22
CA ALA A 66 -8.11 4.21 5.30
C ALA A 66 -7.54 2.81 5.64
N ALA A 67 -8.38 1.77 5.73
CA ALA A 67 -7.93 0.41 6.00
C ALA A 67 -6.99 -0.10 4.90
N LEU A 68 -7.32 0.20 3.64
CA LEU A 68 -6.47 -0.15 2.50
C LEU A 68 -5.15 0.62 2.49
N ALA A 69 -5.13 1.89 2.88
CA ALA A 69 -3.89 2.66 3.01
C ALA A 69 -2.99 2.11 4.14
N VAL A 70 -3.57 1.67 5.26
CA VAL A 70 -2.83 0.99 6.35
C VAL A 70 -2.26 -0.35 5.87
N ARG A 71 -3.09 -1.15 5.19
CA ARG A 71 -2.67 -2.41 4.57
C ARG A 71 -1.52 -2.21 3.59
N ALA A 72 -1.62 -1.21 2.71
CA ALA A 72 -0.60 -0.91 1.71
C ALA A 72 0.77 -0.75 2.36
N VAL A 73 0.85 0.05 3.42
CA VAL A 73 2.07 0.24 4.22
C VAL A 73 2.56 -1.05 4.86
N ARG A 74 1.65 -1.86 5.44
CA ARG A 74 2.00 -3.14 6.03
C ARG A 74 2.62 -4.12 5.04
N LEU A 75 2.24 -4.01 3.76
CA LEU A 75 2.78 -4.82 2.66
C LEU A 75 3.96 -4.16 1.92
N GLY A 76 4.46 -3.02 2.39
CA GLY A 76 5.61 -2.33 1.81
C GLY A 76 5.28 -1.38 0.65
N HIS A 77 4.00 -1.15 0.35
CA HIS A 77 3.56 -0.09 -0.55
C HIS A 77 3.46 1.25 0.18
N VAL A 78 3.48 2.36 -0.57
CA VAL A 78 3.43 3.71 0.02
C VAL A 78 2.00 4.29 -0.01
N PHE A 79 1.16 3.81 -0.93
CA PHE A 79 -0.22 4.25 -1.11
C PHE A 79 -1.13 3.08 -1.51
N ALA A 80 -2.43 3.28 -1.35
CA ALA A 80 -3.48 2.49 -1.99
C ALA A 80 -4.07 3.29 -3.16
N ASP A 81 -4.19 2.68 -4.33
CA ASP A 81 -4.86 3.31 -5.48
C ASP A 81 -6.34 2.92 -5.48
N LEU A 82 -7.21 3.88 -5.16
CA LEU A 82 -8.65 3.63 -5.02
C LEU A 82 -9.30 3.26 -6.36
N ALA A 83 -8.74 3.71 -7.48
CA ALA A 83 -9.30 3.43 -8.80
C ALA A 83 -9.04 1.99 -9.26
N THR A 84 -7.92 1.40 -8.86
CA THR A 84 -7.53 0.05 -9.30
C THR A 84 -7.74 -1.01 -8.21
N ALA A 85 -7.97 -0.60 -6.97
CA ALA A 85 -8.13 -1.45 -5.79
C ALA A 85 -8.94 -2.74 -6.03
N PRO A 86 -10.12 -2.72 -6.68
CA PRO A 86 -10.90 -3.94 -6.92
C PRO A 86 -10.15 -5.02 -7.69
N THR A 87 -9.24 -4.62 -8.58
CA THR A 87 -8.55 -5.54 -9.52
C THR A 87 -7.11 -5.85 -9.12
N THR A 88 -6.49 -5.02 -8.28
CA THR A 88 -5.08 -5.16 -7.90
C THR A 88 -4.87 -5.77 -6.52
N ILE A 89 -5.92 -5.87 -5.71
CA ILE A 89 -5.83 -6.39 -4.35
C ILE A 89 -6.19 -7.87 -4.34
N ALA A 90 -5.30 -8.67 -3.75
CA ALA A 90 -5.49 -10.11 -3.56
C ALA A 90 -5.51 -10.47 -2.06
N PRO A 91 -6.15 -11.59 -1.69
CA PRO A 91 -6.02 -12.21 -0.37
C PRO A 91 -4.56 -12.43 0.04
N GLU A 92 -4.26 -12.38 1.34
CA GLU A 92 -2.94 -12.78 1.85
C GLU A 92 -2.80 -14.29 1.98
N ASP A 93 -3.93 -14.99 2.13
CA ASP A 93 -4.00 -16.44 2.13
C ASP A 93 -4.40 -16.93 0.74
N GLU A 94 -3.47 -17.59 0.04
CA GLU A 94 -3.66 -18.09 -1.33
C GLU A 94 -4.72 -19.22 -1.41
N GLU A 95 -5.08 -19.85 -0.29
CA GLU A 95 -6.11 -20.89 -0.25
C GLU A 95 -7.54 -20.31 -0.25
N VAL A 96 -7.68 -19.00 -0.08
CA VAL A 96 -8.97 -18.32 -0.09
C VAL A 96 -9.48 -18.14 -1.52
N ALA A 97 -10.42 -18.99 -1.92
CA ALA A 97 -11.09 -18.95 -3.22
C ALA A 97 -12.23 -17.90 -3.27
N VAL A 98 -11.93 -16.64 -2.96
CA VAL A 98 -12.89 -15.52 -3.10
C VAL A 98 -12.48 -14.64 -4.27
N ASP A 99 -13.41 -14.38 -5.17
CA ASP A 99 -13.23 -13.35 -6.21
C ASP A 99 -13.39 -11.96 -5.59
N VAL A 100 -12.27 -11.37 -5.16
CA VAL A 100 -12.22 -10.04 -4.54
C VAL A 100 -12.73 -8.96 -5.50
N ALA A 101 -12.54 -9.11 -6.81
CA ALA A 101 -12.96 -8.12 -7.79
C ALA A 101 -14.48 -8.06 -7.94
N ALA A 102 -15.19 -9.16 -7.65
CA ALA A 102 -16.64 -9.25 -7.70
C ALA A 102 -17.35 -8.76 -6.42
N LEU A 103 -16.61 -8.32 -5.40
CA LEU A 103 -17.19 -7.74 -4.19
C LEU A 103 -17.88 -6.39 -4.50
N ALA A 104 -18.75 -5.95 -3.60
CA ALA A 104 -19.52 -4.71 -3.74
C ALA A 104 -18.66 -3.45 -3.50
N TRP A 105 -17.66 -3.24 -4.36
CA TRP A 105 -16.81 -2.06 -4.33
C TRP A 105 -17.61 -0.79 -4.64
N PRO A 106 -17.27 0.34 -3.99
CA PRO A 106 -17.76 1.65 -4.41
C PRO A 106 -17.41 1.96 -5.86
N ASP A 107 -18.22 2.78 -6.53
CA ASP A 107 -17.83 3.38 -7.79
C ASP A 107 -16.54 4.19 -7.61
N PRO A 108 -15.49 3.99 -8.43
CA PRO A 108 -14.18 4.62 -8.22
C PRO A 108 -14.21 6.14 -8.10
N ASP A 109 -14.95 6.81 -8.99
CA ASP A 109 -14.99 8.27 -9.03
C ASP A 109 -15.78 8.82 -7.83
N ALA A 110 -16.92 8.21 -7.53
CA ALA A 110 -17.71 8.55 -6.34
C ALA A 110 -16.91 8.32 -5.04
N TRP A 111 -16.13 7.23 -5.00
CA TRP A 111 -15.33 6.88 -3.83
C TRP A 111 -14.20 7.87 -3.60
N VAL A 112 -13.46 8.22 -4.65
CA VAL A 112 -12.42 9.26 -4.59
C VAL A 112 -13.03 10.59 -4.14
N ALA A 113 -14.21 10.97 -4.66
CA ALA A 113 -14.90 12.18 -4.25
C ALA A 113 -15.33 12.17 -2.76
N ALA A 114 -15.85 11.03 -2.27
CA ALA A 114 -16.21 10.87 -0.86
C ALA A 114 -14.98 11.00 0.05
N VAL A 115 -13.88 10.32 -0.31
CA VAL A 115 -12.62 10.41 0.45
C VAL A 115 -12.03 11.81 0.42
N ALA A 116 -12.10 12.50 -0.73
CA ALA A 116 -11.57 13.85 -0.90
C ALA A 116 -12.28 14.91 -0.04
N THR A 117 -13.58 14.74 0.19
CA THR A 117 -14.41 15.69 0.95
C THR A 117 -14.39 15.42 2.46
N HIS A 118 -13.90 14.25 2.88
CA HIS A 118 -13.91 13.87 4.28
C HIS A 118 -12.86 14.65 5.11
N PRO A 119 -13.19 15.10 6.34
CA PRO A 119 -12.27 15.84 7.21
C PRO A 119 -10.97 15.12 7.57
N LEU A 120 -10.85 13.81 7.36
CA LEU A 120 -9.59 13.07 7.59
C LEU A 120 -8.57 13.22 6.48
N THR A 121 -8.99 13.76 5.34
CA THR A 121 -8.21 13.74 4.11
C THR A 121 -7.80 15.16 3.76
N ALA A 122 -6.50 15.34 3.54
CA ALA A 122 -6.00 16.50 2.83
C ALA A 122 -5.81 16.14 1.35
N VAL A 123 -6.26 17.00 0.44
CA VAL A 123 -6.18 16.79 -1.01
C VAL A 123 -4.94 17.48 -1.58
N GLY A 124 -4.20 16.77 -2.42
CA GLY A 124 -3.01 17.25 -3.11
C GLY A 124 -1.86 17.60 -2.17
N GLY A 125 -0.74 18.03 -2.75
CA GLY A 125 0.49 18.32 -1.99
C GLY A 125 0.46 19.62 -1.18
N GLY A 126 -0.47 20.54 -1.48
CA GLY A 126 -0.62 21.82 -0.79
C GLY A 126 -1.72 21.84 0.28
N GLY A 127 -2.46 20.74 0.48
CA GLY A 127 -3.53 20.67 1.47
C GLY A 127 -3.02 20.69 2.92
N PRO A 128 -3.92 20.82 3.91
CA PRO A 128 -3.57 20.93 5.33
C PRO A 128 -2.63 19.83 5.83
N THR A 129 -1.72 20.16 6.76
CA THR A 129 -0.70 19.24 7.30
C THR A 129 -1.09 18.63 8.65
N ASP A 130 -2.34 18.71 9.05
CA ASP A 130 -2.88 18.17 10.30
C ASP A 130 -3.74 16.92 10.06
N ARG A 131 -3.86 16.48 8.81
CA ARG A 131 -4.72 15.36 8.41
C ARG A 131 -3.95 14.05 8.33
N PRO A 132 -4.50 12.94 8.84
CA PRO A 132 -3.82 11.65 8.81
C PRO A 132 -3.79 11.01 7.42
N LEU A 133 -4.70 11.39 6.51
CA LEU A 133 -4.78 10.87 5.15
C LEU A 133 -4.44 11.96 4.13
N ARG A 134 -3.79 11.54 3.05
CA ARG A 134 -3.43 12.40 1.92
C ARG A 134 -3.90 11.76 0.62
N LEU A 135 -4.73 12.47 -0.14
CA LEU A 135 -5.22 12.00 -1.44
C LEU A 135 -4.52 12.79 -2.56
N ALA A 136 -3.86 12.09 -3.48
CA ALA A 136 -3.22 12.67 -4.67
C ALA A 136 -3.75 11.95 -5.92
N GLY A 137 -4.70 12.58 -6.62
CA GLY A 137 -5.48 11.90 -7.66
C GLY A 137 -6.32 10.79 -7.03
N THR A 138 -6.09 9.55 -7.45
CA THR A 138 -6.75 8.35 -6.91
C THR A 138 -5.92 7.65 -5.82
N ARG A 139 -4.72 8.13 -5.55
CA ARG A 139 -3.77 7.51 -4.62
C ARG A 139 -3.97 8.05 -3.22
N LEU A 140 -4.33 7.18 -2.30
CA LEU A 140 -4.49 7.49 -0.88
C LEU A 140 -3.27 7.03 -0.09
N TYR A 141 -2.70 7.96 0.68
CA TYR A 141 -1.56 7.75 1.53
C TYR A 141 -1.96 7.95 2.98
N LEU A 142 -1.27 7.26 3.90
CA LEU A 142 -1.07 7.80 5.23
C LEU A 142 -0.14 9.01 5.11
N ASP A 143 -0.55 10.18 5.61
CA ASP A 143 0.13 11.46 5.36
C ASP A 143 1.60 11.44 5.78
N ARG A 144 1.94 10.69 6.85
CA ARG A 144 3.32 10.44 7.26
C ARG A 144 4.19 9.87 6.13
N TYR A 145 3.69 8.88 5.40
CA TYR A 145 4.42 8.22 4.31
C TYR A 145 4.51 9.10 3.07
N TRP A 146 3.46 9.88 2.78
CA TRP A 146 3.51 10.90 1.74
C TRP A 146 4.61 11.93 2.01
N ARG A 147 4.76 12.41 3.26
CA ARG A 147 5.84 13.34 3.62
C ARG A 147 7.22 12.72 3.46
N HIS A 148 7.38 11.45 3.81
CA HIS A 148 8.65 10.75 3.60
C HIS A 148 9.00 10.67 2.11
N GLU A 149 8.05 10.29 1.26
CA GLU A 149 8.24 10.24 -0.20
C GLU A 149 8.60 11.62 -0.75
N ARG A 150 7.93 12.68 -0.27
CA ARG A 150 8.23 14.06 -0.65
C ARG A 150 9.62 14.51 -0.23
N ALA A 151 10.06 14.15 0.97
CA ALA A 151 11.40 14.48 1.48
C ALA A 151 12.49 13.79 0.65
N ILE A 152 12.32 12.50 0.34
CA ILE A 152 13.23 11.74 -0.53
C ILE A 152 13.28 12.38 -1.91
N THR A 153 12.12 12.70 -2.49
CA THR A 153 12.05 13.35 -3.80
C THR A 153 12.78 14.69 -3.80
N ALA A 154 12.60 15.50 -2.76
CA ALA A 154 13.28 16.79 -2.63
C ALA A 154 14.80 16.64 -2.52
N ASP A 155 15.28 15.69 -1.72
CA ASP A 155 16.72 15.41 -1.57
C ASP A 155 17.34 14.92 -2.89
N LEU A 156 16.68 14.00 -3.60
CA LEU A 156 17.15 13.51 -4.89
C LEU A 156 17.20 14.62 -5.95
N LEU A 157 16.17 15.47 -6.02
CA LEU A 157 16.16 16.62 -6.93
C LEU A 157 17.25 17.64 -6.59
N ALA A 158 17.48 17.90 -5.29
CA ALA A 158 18.54 18.79 -4.84
C ALA A 158 19.92 18.26 -5.22
N ARG A 159 20.16 16.95 -5.07
CA ARG A 159 21.41 16.30 -5.49
C ARG A 159 21.59 16.33 -7.00
N ALA A 160 20.53 16.05 -7.77
CA ALA A 160 20.59 16.04 -9.23
C ALA A 160 20.78 17.43 -9.84
N GLY A 161 20.22 18.47 -9.21
CA GLY A 161 20.36 19.86 -9.64
C GLY A 161 21.58 20.58 -9.07
N GLY A 162 22.31 19.96 -8.14
CA GLY A 162 23.51 20.53 -7.53
C GLY A 162 24.73 20.51 -8.47
N PRO A 163 25.75 21.35 -8.20
CA PRO A 163 27.00 21.26 -8.93
C PRO A 163 27.64 19.89 -8.71
N ALA A 164 28.18 19.30 -9.78
CA ALA A 164 28.96 18.08 -9.66
C ALA A 164 30.11 18.30 -8.67
N PRO A 165 30.41 17.33 -7.80
CA PRO A 165 31.54 17.44 -6.90
C PRO A 165 32.82 17.60 -7.73
N THR A 166 33.77 18.40 -7.24
CA THR A 166 35.10 18.44 -7.83
C THR A 166 35.80 17.12 -7.55
N VAL A 167 36.08 16.34 -8.60
CA VAL A 167 36.74 15.04 -8.49
C VAL A 167 38.06 15.08 -9.25
N ASP A 168 39.10 14.45 -8.70
CA ASP A 168 40.31 14.14 -9.47
C ASP A 168 39.96 13.03 -10.48
N THR A 169 39.88 13.42 -11.76
CA THR A 169 39.48 12.53 -12.84
C THR A 169 40.49 11.41 -13.08
N ALA A 170 41.78 11.63 -12.80
CA ALA A 170 42.81 10.62 -12.98
C ALA A 170 42.72 9.54 -11.89
N ALA A 171 42.56 9.97 -10.63
CA ALA A 171 42.34 9.05 -9.52
C ALA A 171 41.01 8.27 -9.66
N LEU A 172 39.96 8.92 -10.19
CA LEU A 172 38.69 8.25 -10.48
C LEU A 172 38.85 7.17 -11.56
N ALA A 173 39.54 7.48 -12.65
CA ALA A 173 39.78 6.52 -13.74
C ALA A 173 40.59 5.30 -13.26
N ASP A 174 41.70 5.51 -12.54
CA ASP A 174 42.50 4.43 -11.96
C ASP A 174 41.68 3.55 -11.00
N GLY A 175 40.86 4.18 -10.15
CA GLY A 175 39.94 3.48 -9.26
C GLY A 175 38.91 2.64 -10.00
N LEU A 176 38.32 3.17 -11.08
CA LEU A 176 37.36 2.44 -11.92
C LEU A 176 38.02 1.26 -12.63
N ASP A 177 39.20 1.42 -13.21
CA ASP A 177 39.92 0.34 -13.89
C ASP A 177 40.29 -0.80 -12.93
N ARG A 178 40.66 -0.47 -11.69
CA ARG A 178 41.00 -1.45 -10.65
C ARG A 178 39.78 -2.18 -10.10
N LEU A 179 38.67 -1.47 -9.86
CA LEU A 179 37.47 -2.03 -9.21
C LEU A 179 36.50 -2.68 -10.20
N PHE A 180 36.54 -2.23 -11.45
CA PHE A 180 35.68 -2.68 -12.53
C PHE A 180 36.49 -3.10 -13.76
N PRO A 181 37.45 -4.06 -13.62
CA PRO A 181 38.22 -4.53 -14.75
C PRO A 181 37.29 -5.12 -15.82
N SER A 182 37.63 -4.92 -17.09
CA SER A 182 36.78 -5.18 -18.27
C SER A 182 36.30 -6.63 -18.42
N SER A 183 36.79 -7.56 -17.59
CA SER A 183 36.34 -8.94 -17.50
C SER A 183 35.09 -9.14 -16.60
N VAL A 184 34.69 -8.13 -15.82
CA VAL A 184 33.55 -8.18 -14.87
C VAL A 184 32.35 -7.35 -15.34
N LEU A 185 32.56 -6.41 -16.27
CA LEU A 185 31.52 -5.59 -16.90
C LEU A 185 31.28 -6.06 -18.34
N ALA A 186 30.64 -7.21 -18.51
CA ALA A 186 29.68 -7.31 -19.60
C ALA A 186 28.35 -6.81 -19.04
N PRO A 187 28.01 -5.52 -19.19
CA PRO A 187 26.66 -5.09 -18.87
C PRO A 187 25.68 -5.82 -19.78
N ASP A 188 24.76 -6.60 -19.20
CA ASP A 188 23.54 -7.07 -19.88
C ASP A 188 22.53 -5.91 -19.97
N PHE A 189 22.96 -4.77 -20.51
CA PHE A 189 22.05 -3.74 -20.97
C PHE A 189 21.74 -4.05 -22.43
N GLY A 190 20.72 -4.89 -22.63
CA GLY A 190 20.14 -5.14 -23.94
C GLY A 190 20.01 -3.80 -24.70
N ALA A 191 20.64 -3.76 -25.88
CA ALA A 191 20.84 -2.57 -26.68
C ALA A 191 19.58 -1.69 -26.78
N LEU A 192 19.55 -0.59 -26.03
CA LEU A 192 18.61 0.49 -26.25
C LEU A 192 19.14 1.31 -27.42
N ALA A 193 18.77 0.88 -28.62
CA ALA A 193 18.95 1.67 -29.83
C ALA A 193 18.21 3.01 -29.67
N PRO A 194 18.80 4.14 -30.08
CA PRO A 194 18.09 5.40 -30.15
C PRO A 194 16.97 5.27 -31.20
N LYS A 195 15.71 5.35 -30.76
CA LYS A 195 14.57 5.52 -31.68
C LYS A 195 14.73 6.89 -32.35
N SER A 196 14.91 6.85 -33.67
CA SER A 196 14.81 8.00 -34.58
C SER A 196 13.36 8.41 -34.78
#